data_AF-A0A5N9CPK1-F1
#
_entry.id   AF-A0A5N9CPK1-F1
#
_cell.length_a   1.000
_cell.length_b   1.000
_cell.length_c   1.000
_cell.angle_alpha   90.00
_cell.angle_beta   90.00
_cell.angle_gamma   90.00
#
_symmetry.space_group_name_H-M   'P 1'
#
loop_
_entity.id
_entity.type
_entity.pdbx_description
1 polymer ?
#
loop_
_entity_poly.entity_id
_entity_poly.type
_entity_poly.pdbx_seq_one_letter_code
_entity_poly.pdbx_strand_id
1 'polypeptide(L)'
;MWKSTIYKTILLLISLSVIAIACGSSESDAPIAKNPDTEITTSNTIVPTPTVVPPQPTPTPKPTSESAEPKNNIEPQPTATPKPKPTPKPKPKIVPTPTPIPPTPTPTPVQLPESSLFTSFSVCGWESSYAIENGVLFISSTETPISKSVENLNLDFMPSLVGQTHSNLKNQSLGFSYHEYIRTKLDINKETYVVDIPAGKTPFKLDLNISVSGKGSDGNSCSTTITEQFTRSDDFYPSAELSIPNNAIPNMDKYKPFSMPSPTAQGLFLATSQSNYDDNYQKVFVNNSEGYFVRKPPSTIRVGLFGDVKSEDYETIRDYIEVLAVVAPDLDIAWANDISEVTLPIHLLSCTELINETADQYCNTSGPSGSFSDQWGSNNLAPGWGFIRISDQPYGSRHTLTHEFGHAMGLWHSGIDNTSMGPPNTQAGYWAAHDLMSVALIHNPLITSGQTREEIQTALNIQGDDVQGFSNNPATLSNTPDSPWVEMGEKLKKQFNDARNK
;
A
#
# COMPACT_ATOMS: atom_id res chain seq x y z
N MET A 1 -13.61 -15.27 -49.04
CA MET A 1 -13.59 -13.87 -49.55
C MET A 1 -14.95 -13.27 -49.27
N TRP A 2 -14.97 -11.99 -48.88
CA TRP A 2 -16.06 -11.22 -48.22
C TRP A 2 -16.17 -11.42 -46.70
N LYS A 3 -16.29 -10.28 -46.00
CA LYS A 3 -16.19 -10.02 -44.53
C LYS A 3 -14.79 -9.68 -43.98
N SER A 4 -14.08 -8.71 -44.60
CA SER A 4 -12.92 -8.03 -43.97
C SER A 4 -12.85 -6.51 -44.27
N THR A 5 -14.00 -5.86 -44.52
CA THR A 5 -14.01 -4.46 -45.01
C THR A 5 -14.92 -3.52 -44.20
N ILE A 6 -15.45 -3.93 -43.04
CA ILE A 6 -16.37 -3.09 -42.25
C ILE A 6 -15.74 -2.56 -40.94
N TYR A 7 -14.61 -3.12 -40.48
CA TYR A 7 -13.98 -2.71 -39.22
C TYR A 7 -12.98 -1.55 -39.31
N LYS A 8 -12.63 -1.06 -40.51
CA LYS A 8 -11.63 0.01 -40.70
C LYS A 8 -12.22 1.42 -40.87
N THR A 9 -13.54 1.57 -40.86
CA THR A 9 -14.20 2.88 -41.10
C THR A 9 -14.87 3.46 -39.86
N ILE A 10 -14.85 2.77 -38.71
CA ILE A 10 -15.47 3.24 -37.46
C ILE A 10 -14.43 3.65 -36.39
N LEU A 11 -13.13 3.37 -36.60
CA LEU A 11 -12.07 3.76 -35.66
C LEU A 11 -11.37 5.09 -35.99
N LEU A 12 -11.92 5.90 -36.90
CA LEU A 12 -11.30 7.15 -37.39
C LEU A 12 -12.19 8.40 -37.18
N LEU A 13 -13.07 8.41 -36.16
CA LEU A 13 -14.00 9.51 -35.90
C LEU A 13 -14.19 9.87 -34.40
N ILE A 14 -13.24 9.54 -33.52
CA ILE A 14 -13.19 10.10 -32.14
C ILE A 14 -11.76 10.62 -31.84
N SER A 15 -11.22 11.37 -32.78
CA SER A 15 -10.09 12.26 -32.55
C SER A 15 -10.31 13.52 -33.37
N LEU A 16 -11.08 14.47 -32.82
CA LEU A 16 -10.92 15.90 -33.10
C LEU A 16 -11.90 16.72 -32.22
N SER A 17 -11.32 17.72 -31.53
CA SER A 17 -11.97 18.94 -31.03
C SER A 17 -12.80 18.84 -29.74
N VAL A 18 -12.29 19.39 -28.62
CA VAL A 18 -12.56 20.79 -28.21
C VAL A 18 -11.44 21.29 -27.27
N ILE A 19 -10.57 22.15 -27.79
CA ILE A 19 -10.01 23.28 -27.04
C ILE A 19 -10.54 24.52 -27.76
N ALA A 20 -11.33 25.33 -27.07
CA ALA A 20 -11.55 26.73 -27.41
C ALA A 20 -11.93 27.51 -26.14
N ILE A 21 -10.98 28.35 -25.72
CA ILE A 21 -11.13 29.48 -24.81
C ILE A 21 -12.13 30.46 -25.42
N ALA A 22 -13.05 31.01 -24.63
CA ALA A 22 -13.71 32.28 -24.95
C ALA A 22 -14.13 33.03 -23.68
N CYS A 23 -13.67 34.28 -23.65
CA CYS A 23 -13.92 35.32 -22.65
C CYS A 23 -15.40 35.62 -22.40
N GLY A 24 -15.68 36.09 -21.18
CA GLY A 24 -16.95 36.71 -20.82
C GLY A 24 -16.75 37.75 -19.73
N SER A 25 -16.08 38.86 -20.06
CA SER A 25 -16.17 40.12 -19.34
C SER A 25 -17.35 40.93 -19.85
N SER A 26 -18.23 41.39 -18.97
CA SER A 26 -18.97 42.63 -19.17
C SER A 26 -19.31 43.24 -17.82
N GLU A 27 -18.79 44.44 -17.63
CA GLU A 27 -19.00 45.40 -16.55
C GLU A 27 -20.45 45.92 -16.55
N SER A 28 -20.98 46.29 -15.38
CA SER A 28 -21.43 47.67 -15.14
C SER A 28 -21.83 47.90 -13.67
N ASP A 29 -21.31 49.01 -13.17
CA ASP A 29 -21.85 49.93 -12.18
C ASP A 29 -21.56 49.76 -10.67
N ALA A 30 -20.69 50.68 -10.23
CA ALA A 30 -20.23 51.02 -8.89
C ALA A 30 -21.27 51.85 -8.08
N PRO A 31 -20.88 52.60 -7.03
CA PRO A 31 -20.38 52.17 -5.73
C PRO A 31 -21.29 52.69 -4.59
N ILE A 32 -21.35 52.01 -3.44
CA ILE A 32 -21.82 52.65 -2.19
C ILE A 32 -20.87 52.30 -1.05
N ALA A 33 -20.14 53.31 -0.60
CA ALA A 33 -19.42 53.35 0.65
C ALA A 33 -20.40 53.37 1.84
N LYS A 34 -20.07 52.63 2.90
CA LYS A 34 -19.96 53.12 4.28
C LYS A 34 -19.68 51.96 5.25
N ASN A 35 -18.47 51.96 5.80
CA ASN A 35 -18.21 51.52 7.17
C ASN A 35 -18.93 52.50 8.14
N PRO A 36 -19.30 52.13 9.38
CA PRO A 36 -18.28 51.89 10.41
C PRO A 36 -18.59 50.78 11.43
N ASP A 37 -17.50 50.31 12.04
CA ASP A 37 -17.30 49.98 13.45
C ASP A 37 -18.26 48.99 14.13
N THR A 38 -17.74 47.79 14.40
CA THR A 38 -18.02 47.12 15.68
C THR A 38 -16.76 46.44 16.19
N GLU A 39 -16.17 47.14 17.15
CA GLU A 39 -15.06 46.76 18.01
C GLU A 39 -15.48 45.55 18.88
N ILE A 40 -14.81 44.41 18.75
CA ILE A 40 -14.87 43.34 19.75
C ILE A 40 -13.46 43.16 20.31
N THR A 41 -13.27 43.75 21.48
CA THR A 41 -12.12 43.57 22.36
C THR A 41 -12.18 42.19 23.00
N THR A 42 -11.26 41.29 22.66
CA THR A 42 -10.93 40.13 23.50
C THR A 42 -9.49 40.23 23.93
N SER A 43 -9.29 40.76 25.14
CA SER A 43 -8.04 40.66 25.89
C SER A 43 -7.85 39.21 26.36
N ASN A 44 -6.85 38.52 25.83
CA ASN A 44 -6.30 37.33 26.47
C ASN A 44 -4.88 37.64 26.96
N THR A 45 -4.79 37.68 28.28
CA THR A 45 -3.60 37.88 29.09
C THR A 45 -2.62 36.72 28.88
N ILE A 46 -1.42 37.04 28.42
CA ILE A 46 -0.29 36.12 28.33
C ILE A 46 0.28 35.94 29.74
N VAL A 47 0.16 34.72 30.28
CA VAL A 47 0.89 34.30 31.48
C VAL A 47 2.23 33.72 31.02
N PRO A 48 3.38 34.21 31.51
CA PRO A 48 4.68 33.67 31.11
C PRO A 48 4.92 32.30 31.76
N THR A 49 5.10 31.29 30.92
CA THR A 49 5.58 29.95 31.30
C THR A 49 7.03 30.04 31.80
N PRO A 50 7.38 29.45 32.96
CA PRO A 50 8.75 29.47 33.46
C PRO A 50 9.69 28.62 32.57
N THR A 51 10.76 29.25 32.12
CA THR A 51 11.86 28.63 31.38
C THR A 51 12.60 27.63 32.27
N VAL A 52 12.45 26.34 31.98
CA VAL A 52 13.27 25.28 32.58
C VAL A 52 14.60 25.23 31.83
N VAL A 53 15.67 25.61 32.53
CA VAL A 53 17.05 25.51 32.05
C VAL A 53 17.48 24.03 32.08
N PRO A 54 17.91 23.42 30.97
CA PRO A 54 18.46 22.07 30.98
C PRO A 54 19.83 22.04 31.68
N PRO A 55 20.14 21.00 32.49
CA PRO A 55 21.42 20.89 33.16
C PRO A 55 22.55 20.66 32.14
N GLN A 56 23.61 21.45 32.32
CA GLN A 56 24.86 21.41 31.58
C GLN A 56 25.55 20.03 31.69
N PRO A 57 25.92 19.38 30.58
CA PRO A 57 26.64 18.11 30.63
C PRO A 57 28.07 18.29 31.14
N THR A 58 28.43 17.49 32.13
CA THR A 58 29.77 17.34 32.71
C THR A 58 30.75 16.80 31.67
N PRO A 59 31.98 17.34 31.56
CA PRO A 59 32.95 16.88 30.55
C PRO A 59 33.50 15.48 30.88
N THR A 60 33.26 14.54 29.97
CA THR A 60 33.88 13.20 29.97
C THR A 60 35.37 13.31 29.59
N PRO A 61 36.29 12.64 30.31
CA PRO A 61 37.72 12.75 30.07
C PRO A 61 38.17 12.11 28.75
N LYS A 62 39.08 12.83 28.09
CA LYS A 62 39.82 12.51 26.86
C LYS A 62 40.64 11.22 27.01
N PRO A 63 40.54 10.23 26.10
CA PRO A 63 41.50 9.13 26.06
C PRO A 63 42.82 9.63 25.47
N THR A 64 43.89 9.50 26.25
CA THR A 64 45.28 9.72 25.85
C THR A 64 45.71 8.60 24.92
N SER A 65 46.22 8.98 23.75
CA SER A 65 46.92 8.09 22.82
C SER A 65 48.28 7.71 23.41
N GLU A 66 48.56 6.41 23.54
CA GLU A 66 49.93 5.94 23.69
C GLU A 66 50.20 4.84 22.66
N SER A 67 51.12 5.18 21.76
CA SER A 67 51.66 4.35 20.70
C SER A 67 52.72 3.43 21.30
N ALA A 68 52.60 2.12 21.07
CA ALA A 68 53.69 1.18 21.29
C ALA A 68 53.77 0.22 20.10
N GLU A 69 54.93 0.25 19.46
CA GLU A 69 55.37 -0.50 18.28
C GLU A 69 55.55 -2.01 18.61
N PRO A 70 55.39 -2.93 17.64
CA PRO A 70 55.18 -4.34 17.92
C PRO A 70 56.49 -5.13 18.09
N LYS A 71 56.53 -6.02 19.08
CA LYS A 71 57.56 -7.06 19.20
C LYS A 71 57.06 -8.40 18.65
N ASN A 72 57.86 -8.95 17.74
CA ASN A 72 57.80 -10.29 17.15
C ASN A 72 57.19 -11.35 18.07
N ASN A 73 56.10 -11.98 17.61
CA ASN A 73 55.58 -13.21 18.18
C ASN A 73 55.82 -14.37 17.21
N ILE A 74 56.41 -15.44 17.74
CA ILE A 74 56.83 -16.64 17.04
C ILE A 74 55.59 -17.48 16.71
N GLU A 75 55.46 -17.87 15.44
CA GLU A 75 54.41 -18.73 14.90
C GLU A 75 54.53 -20.16 15.46
N PRO A 76 53.51 -20.70 16.17
CA PRO A 76 53.52 -22.08 16.59
C PRO A 76 53.06 -23.02 15.47
N GLN A 77 53.88 -24.02 15.23
CA GLN A 77 53.70 -25.12 14.28
C GLN A 77 52.36 -25.87 14.47
N PRO A 78 51.63 -26.22 13.39
CA PRO A 78 50.32 -26.85 13.49
C PRO A 78 50.42 -28.27 14.05
N THR A 79 49.67 -28.51 15.12
CA THR A 79 49.52 -29.83 15.74
C THR A 79 48.50 -30.66 14.96
N ALA A 80 48.85 -31.90 14.61
CA ALA A 80 48.01 -32.79 13.82
C ALA A 80 46.66 -33.09 14.50
N THR A 81 45.58 -32.85 13.76
CA THR A 81 44.20 -33.11 14.19
C THR A 81 43.94 -34.62 14.30
N PRO A 82 43.46 -35.13 15.45
CA PRO A 82 43.16 -36.55 15.60
C PRO A 82 41.97 -36.97 14.75
N LYS A 83 42.13 -38.12 14.09
CA LYS A 83 41.16 -38.77 13.19
C LYS A 83 39.84 -39.06 13.94
N PRO A 84 38.66 -38.71 13.38
CA PRO A 84 37.39 -38.92 14.05
C PRO A 84 37.09 -40.41 14.26
N LYS A 85 36.64 -40.73 15.47
CA LYS A 85 36.19 -42.05 15.90
C LYS A 85 34.87 -42.40 15.18
N PRO A 86 34.71 -43.62 14.64
CA PRO A 86 33.51 -44.01 13.89
C PRO A 86 32.26 -43.96 14.76
N THR A 87 31.27 -43.22 14.27
CA THR A 87 29.94 -43.08 14.86
C THR A 87 29.18 -44.40 14.74
N PRO A 88 28.57 -44.93 15.81
CA PRO A 88 27.81 -46.18 15.76
C PRO A 88 26.59 -46.06 14.85
N LYS A 89 26.38 -47.08 14.02
CA LYS A 89 25.30 -47.21 13.06
C LYS A 89 23.92 -47.15 13.77
N PRO A 90 22.95 -46.34 13.31
CA PRO A 90 21.64 -46.24 13.93
C PRO A 90 20.92 -47.59 13.93
N LYS A 91 20.34 -47.95 15.08
CA LYS A 91 19.47 -49.11 15.22
C LYS A 91 18.16 -48.83 14.44
N PRO A 92 17.64 -49.79 13.66
CA PRO A 92 16.43 -49.58 12.84
C PRO A 92 15.25 -49.15 13.72
N LYS A 93 14.64 -48.01 13.35
CA LYS A 93 13.46 -47.45 13.98
C LYS A 93 12.26 -48.34 13.63
N ILE A 94 11.59 -48.86 14.66
CA ILE A 94 10.35 -49.63 14.50
C ILE A 94 9.33 -48.71 13.83
N VAL A 95 8.80 -49.13 12.68
CA VAL A 95 7.72 -48.44 11.97
C VAL A 95 6.47 -48.57 12.85
N PRO A 96 5.86 -47.46 13.32
CA PRO A 96 4.61 -47.54 14.06
C PRO A 96 3.52 -48.10 13.14
N THR A 97 2.82 -49.12 13.63
CA THR A 97 1.61 -49.67 13.00
C THR A 97 0.59 -48.53 12.84
N PRO A 98 -0.03 -48.37 11.66
CA PRO A 98 -1.00 -47.29 11.43
C PRO A 98 -2.15 -47.43 12.43
N THR A 99 -2.35 -46.38 13.22
CA THR A 99 -3.52 -46.23 14.09
C THR A 99 -4.75 -46.14 13.19
N PRO A 100 -5.82 -46.92 13.44
CA PRO A 100 -7.04 -46.85 12.64
C PRO A 100 -7.58 -45.41 12.64
N ILE A 101 -7.79 -44.87 11.45
CA ILE A 101 -8.39 -43.55 11.25
C ILE A 101 -9.82 -43.64 11.81
N PRO A 102 -10.19 -42.79 12.78
CA PRO A 102 -11.56 -42.76 13.27
C PRO A 102 -12.54 -42.49 12.12
N PRO A 103 -13.72 -43.12 12.12
CA PRO A 103 -14.71 -42.90 11.06
C PRO A 103 -15.03 -41.40 10.96
N THR A 104 -14.95 -40.87 9.74
CA THR A 104 -15.37 -39.50 9.45
C THR A 104 -16.79 -39.30 9.96
N PRO A 105 -17.05 -38.33 10.85
CA PRO A 105 -18.38 -38.11 11.38
C PRO A 105 -19.36 -37.86 10.23
N THR A 106 -20.49 -38.58 10.26
CA THR A 106 -21.58 -38.35 9.32
C THR A 106 -22.12 -36.93 9.53
N PRO A 107 -22.24 -36.10 8.49
CA PRO A 107 -22.73 -34.73 8.64
C PRO A 107 -24.15 -34.77 9.22
N THR A 108 -24.35 -34.05 10.33
CA THR A 108 -25.67 -33.87 10.93
C THR A 108 -26.47 -32.94 10.01
N PRO A 109 -27.75 -33.24 9.69
CA PRO A 109 -28.57 -32.35 8.87
C PRO A 109 -28.67 -30.98 9.52
N VAL A 110 -28.32 -29.92 8.79
CA VAL A 110 -28.52 -28.54 9.25
C VAL A 110 -30.03 -28.28 9.29
N GLN A 111 -30.55 -27.96 10.46
CA GLN A 111 -31.98 -27.67 10.64
C GLN A 111 -32.28 -26.30 10.04
N LEU A 112 -33.33 -26.20 9.21
CA LEU A 112 -33.78 -24.91 8.67
C LEU A 112 -34.35 -24.02 9.80
N PRO A 113 -34.17 -22.69 9.72
CA PRO A 113 -34.80 -21.74 10.64
C PRO A 113 -36.33 -21.82 10.59
N GLU A 114 -36.98 -21.27 11.62
CA GLU A 114 -38.43 -21.11 11.60
C GLU A 114 -38.89 -20.26 10.42
N SER A 115 -39.97 -20.67 9.74
CA SER A 115 -40.47 -19.99 8.52
C SER A 115 -40.81 -18.51 8.71
N SER A 116 -41.09 -18.07 9.95
CA SER A 116 -41.37 -16.68 10.32
C SER A 116 -40.14 -15.76 10.22
N LEU A 117 -38.93 -16.32 10.18
CA LEU A 117 -37.67 -15.56 10.09
C LEU A 117 -37.26 -15.24 8.65
N PHE A 118 -37.96 -15.83 7.67
CA PHE A 118 -37.64 -15.65 6.26
C PHE A 118 -38.20 -14.34 5.72
N THR A 119 -37.35 -13.57 5.05
CA THR A 119 -37.71 -12.34 4.34
C THR A 119 -37.67 -12.58 2.83
N SER A 120 -38.73 -12.19 2.12
CA SER A 120 -38.85 -12.39 0.68
C SER A 120 -38.01 -11.40 -0.13
N PHE A 121 -37.49 -11.85 -1.28
CA PHE A 121 -36.79 -11.03 -2.26
C PHE A 121 -36.98 -11.63 -3.67
N SER A 122 -36.67 -10.84 -4.70
CA SER A 122 -36.73 -11.26 -6.11
C SER A 122 -35.46 -10.83 -6.81
N VAL A 123 -34.82 -11.73 -7.55
CA VAL A 123 -33.63 -11.44 -8.36
C VAL A 123 -33.72 -12.17 -9.68
N CYS A 124 -33.48 -11.47 -10.79
CA CYS A 124 -33.58 -12.04 -12.14
C CYS A 124 -34.96 -12.69 -12.45
N GLY A 125 -36.04 -12.23 -11.80
CA GLY A 125 -37.38 -12.82 -11.90
C GLY A 125 -37.56 -14.13 -11.11
N TRP A 126 -36.56 -14.53 -10.33
CA TRP A 126 -36.65 -15.64 -9.39
C TRP A 126 -37.03 -15.13 -8.00
N GLU A 127 -38.23 -15.49 -7.56
CA GLU A 127 -38.75 -15.20 -6.23
C GLU A 127 -38.17 -16.16 -5.19
N SER A 128 -37.75 -15.63 -4.06
CA SER A 128 -37.08 -16.38 -3.00
C SER A 128 -37.26 -15.74 -1.65
N SER A 129 -36.77 -16.43 -0.63
CA SER A 129 -36.71 -15.91 0.72
C SER A 129 -35.39 -16.26 1.37
N TYR A 130 -34.95 -15.44 2.32
CA TYR A 130 -33.71 -15.67 3.07
C TYR A 130 -33.89 -15.47 4.58
N ALA A 131 -33.07 -16.15 5.36
CA ALA A 131 -32.92 -15.94 6.79
C ALA A 131 -31.43 -16.03 7.16
N ILE A 132 -30.98 -15.27 8.16
CA ILE A 132 -29.61 -15.36 8.68
C ILE A 132 -29.70 -15.74 10.16
N GLU A 133 -29.05 -16.84 10.52
CA GLU A 133 -29.03 -17.33 11.90
C GLU A 133 -27.65 -17.92 12.22
N ASN A 134 -27.07 -17.54 13.36
CA ASN A 134 -25.79 -18.07 13.85
C ASN A 134 -24.64 -18.03 12.81
N GLY A 135 -24.58 -16.95 12.02
CA GLY A 135 -23.54 -16.79 10.99
C GLY A 135 -23.75 -17.64 9.74
N VAL A 136 -24.95 -18.16 9.52
CA VAL A 136 -25.32 -18.93 8.33
C VAL A 136 -26.47 -18.24 7.60
N LEU A 137 -26.31 -18.05 6.29
CA LEU A 137 -27.36 -17.59 5.39
C LEU A 137 -28.12 -18.80 4.80
N PHE A 138 -29.42 -18.81 5.01
CA PHE A 138 -30.36 -19.74 4.42
C PHE A 138 -31.10 -19.02 3.29
N ILE A 139 -31.15 -19.63 2.11
CA ILE A 139 -32.00 -19.17 1.01
C ILE A 139 -32.93 -20.32 0.63
N SER A 140 -34.22 -20.06 0.48
CA SER A 140 -35.22 -21.05 0.08
C SER A 140 -36.23 -20.46 -0.90
N SER A 141 -36.57 -21.27 -1.90
CA SER A 141 -37.62 -21.02 -2.89
C SER A 141 -38.45 -22.28 -3.12
N THR A 142 -39.60 -22.12 -3.77
CA THR A 142 -40.44 -23.23 -4.26
C THR A 142 -40.06 -23.68 -5.67
N GLU A 143 -39.23 -22.90 -6.37
CA GLU A 143 -38.81 -23.16 -7.73
C GLU A 143 -37.30 -22.95 -7.86
N THR A 144 -36.64 -23.70 -8.74
CA THR A 144 -35.20 -23.54 -9.01
C THR A 144 -34.94 -22.28 -9.84
N PRO A 145 -33.79 -21.59 -9.68
CA PRO A 145 -33.44 -20.46 -10.55
C PRO A 145 -33.49 -20.81 -12.05
N ILE A 146 -33.04 -22.01 -12.44
CA ILE A 146 -33.06 -22.43 -13.85
C ILE A 146 -34.47 -22.54 -14.42
N SER A 147 -35.47 -22.90 -13.61
CA SER A 147 -36.88 -22.93 -14.04
C SER A 147 -37.45 -21.54 -14.35
N LYS A 148 -36.78 -20.49 -13.84
CA LYS A 148 -37.05 -19.07 -14.14
C LYS A 148 -36.10 -18.48 -15.18
N SER A 149 -35.41 -19.33 -15.93
CA SER A 149 -34.48 -18.91 -16.98
C SER A 149 -33.31 -18.07 -16.45
N VAL A 150 -32.90 -18.27 -15.20
CA VAL A 150 -31.68 -17.68 -14.64
C VAL A 150 -30.47 -18.48 -15.12
N GLU A 151 -29.53 -17.81 -15.79
CA GLU A 151 -28.35 -18.46 -16.37
C GLU A 151 -27.25 -18.72 -15.35
N ASN A 152 -27.08 -17.79 -14.41
CA ASN A 152 -26.18 -17.93 -13.28
C ASN A 152 -26.70 -17.15 -12.07
N LEU A 153 -26.22 -17.56 -10.90
CA LEU A 153 -26.53 -16.92 -9.65
C LEU A 153 -25.30 -16.97 -8.74
N ASN A 154 -25.07 -15.88 -8.04
CA ASN A 154 -23.98 -15.69 -7.10
C ASN A 154 -24.52 -15.06 -5.82
N LEU A 155 -23.85 -15.38 -4.72
CA LEU A 155 -23.95 -14.66 -3.47
C LEU A 155 -22.70 -13.81 -3.31
N ASP A 156 -22.90 -12.50 -3.26
CA ASP A 156 -21.85 -11.50 -3.15
C ASP A 156 -21.86 -10.89 -1.75
N PHE A 157 -20.73 -10.99 -1.07
CA PHE A 157 -20.43 -10.27 0.16
C PHE A 157 -19.51 -9.12 -0.20
N MET A 158 -19.93 -7.90 0.11
CA MET A 158 -19.17 -6.69 -0.18
C MET A 158 -19.04 -5.85 1.08
N PRO A 159 -17.87 -5.23 1.35
CA PRO A 159 -17.71 -4.35 2.48
C PRO A 159 -18.67 -3.16 2.38
N SER A 160 -19.23 -2.76 3.51
CA SER A 160 -20.23 -1.70 3.62
C SER A 160 -19.97 -0.83 4.84
N LEU A 161 -20.42 0.42 4.77
CA LEU A 161 -20.46 1.34 5.90
C LEU A 161 -21.56 2.39 5.69
N VAL A 162 -22.24 2.78 6.77
CA VAL A 162 -23.30 3.79 6.76
C VAL A 162 -22.84 5.04 6.01
N GLY A 163 -23.60 5.41 4.97
CA GLY A 163 -23.39 6.66 4.23
C GLY A 163 -22.19 6.65 3.29
N GLN A 164 -21.54 5.51 3.04
CA GLN A 164 -20.39 5.40 2.15
C GLN A 164 -20.67 4.60 0.88
N THR A 165 -20.07 5.03 -0.23
CA THR A 165 -20.03 4.24 -1.47
C THR A 165 -18.87 3.25 -1.43
N HIS A 166 -19.03 2.11 -2.10
CA HIS A 166 -17.97 1.09 -2.23
C HIS A 166 -16.65 1.69 -2.77
N SER A 167 -16.73 2.64 -3.72
CA SER A 167 -15.56 3.29 -4.31
C SER A 167 -14.75 4.14 -3.33
N ASN A 168 -15.41 4.75 -2.34
CA ASN A 168 -14.76 5.60 -1.34
C ASN A 168 -14.27 4.79 -0.14
N LEU A 169 -14.91 3.64 0.13
CA LEU A 169 -14.62 2.80 1.29
C LEU A 169 -13.18 2.27 1.31
N LYS A 170 -12.59 1.96 0.15
CA LYS A 170 -11.18 1.56 0.07
C LYS A 170 -10.24 2.62 0.62
N ASN A 171 -10.51 3.91 0.36
CA ASN A 171 -9.66 4.96 0.88
C ASN A 171 -9.92 5.12 2.37
N GLN A 172 -11.18 5.25 2.79
CA GLN A 172 -11.51 5.45 4.19
C GLN A 172 -11.03 4.33 5.12
N SER A 173 -11.00 3.08 4.63
CA SER A 173 -10.50 1.91 5.35
C SER A 173 -9.00 1.67 5.15
N LEU A 174 -8.24 2.60 4.58
CA LEU A 174 -6.82 2.41 4.22
C LEU A 174 -6.56 1.10 3.47
N GLY A 175 -7.47 0.70 2.58
CA GLY A 175 -7.35 -0.50 1.75
C GLY A 175 -7.84 -1.81 2.41
N PHE A 176 -8.23 -1.82 3.68
CA PHE A 176 -8.73 -3.03 4.33
C PHE A 176 -9.98 -3.61 3.66
N SER A 177 -10.84 -2.76 3.09
CA SER A 177 -12.05 -3.21 2.39
C SER A 177 -11.78 -4.17 1.23
N TYR A 178 -10.60 -4.13 0.60
CA TYR A 178 -10.26 -5.03 -0.50
C TYR A 178 -10.34 -6.52 -0.13
N HIS A 179 -10.11 -6.85 1.14
CA HIS A 179 -10.07 -8.24 1.61
C HIS A 179 -11.46 -8.85 1.83
N GLU A 180 -12.51 -8.01 1.81
CA GLU A 180 -13.86 -8.39 2.23
C GLU A 180 -14.81 -8.66 1.05
N TYR A 181 -14.35 -8.51 -0.20
CA TYR A 181 -15.11 -8.86 -1.40
C TYR A 181 -15.05 -10.37 -1.67
N ILE A 182 -16.18 -11.05 -1.55
CA ILE A 182 -16.29 -12.50 -1.71
C ILE A 182 -17.51 -12.82 -2.57
N ARG A 183 -17.32 -13.66 -3.60
CA ARG A 183 -18.38 -14.14 -4.48
C ARG A 183 -18.45 -15.67 -4.41
N THR A 184 -19.62 -16.18 -4.06
CA THR A 184 -19.92 -17.62 -4.02
C THR A 184 -20.92 -17.97 -5.10
N LYS A 185 -20.54 -18.82 -6.05
CA LYS A 185 -21.47 -19.31 -7.08
C LYS A 185 -22.52 -20.23 -6.48
N LEU A 186 -23.79 -20.00 -6.82
CA LEU A 186 -24.92 -20.84 -6.41
C LEU A 186 -25.30 -21.81 -7.53
N ASP A 187 -25.66 -23.05 -7.15
CA ASP A 187 -26.16 -24.06 -8.08
C ASP A 187 -27.60 -23.78 -8.47
N ILE A 188 -27.83 -23.35 -9.70
CA ILE A 188 -29.14 -22.94 -10.23
C ILE A 188 -30.16 -24.08 -10.33
N ASN A 189 -29.78 -25.33 -10.06
CA ASN A 189 -30.68 -26.49 -10.04
C ASN A 189 -31.25 -26.79 -8.63
N LYS A 190 -30.91 -25.97 -7.62
CA LYS A 190 -31.37 -26.14 -6.25
C LYS A 190 -32.41 -25.11 -5.87
N GLU A 191 -33.27 -25.49 -4.94
CA GLU A 191 -34.31 -24.62 -4.34
C GLU A 191 -33.86 -24.07 -2.98
N THR A 192 -32.87 -24.71 -2.35
CA THR A 192 -32.38 -24.38 -1.02
C THR A 192 -30.86 -24.25 -1.00
N TYR A 193 -30.37 -23.23 -0.31
CA TYR A 193 -28.96 -22.96 -0.10
C TYR A 193 -28.69 -22.70 1.37
N VAL A 194 -27.56 -23.22 1.85
CA VAL A 194 -27.02 -22.99 3.19
C VAL A 194 -25.59 -22.55 2.96
N VAL A 195 -25.29 -21.29 3.29
CA VAL A 195 -23.99 -20.68 3.02
C VAL A 195 -23.50 -20.00 4.29
N ASP A 196 -22.31 -20.38 4.75
CA ASP A 196 -21.68 -19.71 5.88
C ASP A 196 -21.35 -18.26 5.51
N ILE A 197 -21.62 -17.32 6.42
CA ILE A 197 -21.12 -15.96 6.30
C ILE A 197 -19.59 -16.02 6.39
N PRO A 198 -18.85 -15.42 5.45
CA PRO A 198 -17.41 -15.50 5.48
C PRO A 198 -16.81 -14.77 6.68
N ALA A 199 -15.82 -15.41 7.31
CA ALA A 199 -14.93 -14.76 8.28
C ALA A 199 -14.19 -13.58 7.63
N GLY A 200 -13.91 -12.55 8.43
CA GLY A 200 -13.05 -11.45 8.02
C GLY A 200 -11.65 -11.94 7.71
N LYS A 201 -11.03 -11.40 6.66
CA LYS A 201 -9.65 -11.79 6.30
C LYS A 201 -8.60 -10.93 6.99
N THR A 202 -9.02 -9.80 7.56
CA THR A 202 -8.17 -8.90 8.33
C THR A 202 -8.81 -8.58 9.67
N PRO A 203 -8.03 -8.12 10.67
CA PRO A 203 -8.59 -7.74 11.97
C PRO A 203 -9.42 -6.45 11.90
N PHE A 204 -9.40 -5.76 10.75
CA PHE A 204 -10.15 -4.53 10.53
C PHE A 204 -11.64 -4.84 10.31
N LYS A 205 -12.48 -4.36 11.21
CA LYS A 205 -13.91 -4.66 11.23
C LYS A 205 -14.67 -3.79 10.24
N LEU A 206 -15.35 -4.43 9.30
CA LEU A 206 -16.27 -3.81 8.34
C LEU A 206 -17.58 -4.60 8.29
N ASP A 207 -18.69 -3.88 8.15
CA ASP A 207 -19.99 -4.47 7.86
C ASP A 207 -20.02 -4.99 6.41
N LEU A 208 -21.01 -5.83 6.10
CA LEU A 208 -21.18 -6.41 4.77
C LEU A 208 -22.54 -6.07 4.17
N ASN A 209 -22.56 -5.67 2.89
CA ASN A 209 -23.73 -5.84 2.06
C ASN A 209 -23.73 -7.28 1.52
N ILE A 210 -24.85 -7.97 1.71
CA ILE A 210 -25.08 -9.31 1.19
C ILE A 210 -26.05 -9.17 0.03
N SER A 211 -25.59 -9.50 -1.17
CA SER A 211 -26.36 -9.38 -2.40
C SER A 211 -26.44 -10.71 -3.11
N VAL A 212 -27.59 -10.99 -3.70
CA VAL A 212 -27.72 -12.06 -4.69
C VAL A 212 -27.60 -11.41 -6.07
N SER A 213 -26.72 -11.92 -6.92
CA SER A 213 -26.47 -11.37 -8.26
C SER A 213 -26.46 -12.47 -9.31
N GLY A 214 -26.72 -12.14 -10.57
CA GLY A 214 -26.78 -13.12 -11.63
C GLY A 214 -27.05 -12.53 -12.99
N LYS A 215 -27.43 -13.39 -13.94
CA LYS A 215 -27.87 -13.03 -15.28
C LYS A 215 -29.17 -13.74 -15.62
N GLY A 216 -30.12 -12.99 -16.15
CA GLY A 216 -31.33 -13.55 -16.74
C GLY A 216 -31.06 -14.11 -18.14
N SER A 217 -32.06 -14.79 -18.71
CA SER A 217 -31.99 -15.35 -20.07
C SER A 217 -31.92 -14.32 -21.20
N ASP A 218 -32.15 -13.05 -20.88
CA ASP A 218 -31.90 -11.93 -21.79
C ASP A 218 -30.41 -11.53 -21.83
N GLY A 219 -29.56 -12.18 -21.02
CA GLY A 219 -28.14 -11.91 -20.85
C GLY A 219 -27.85 -10.69 -19.98
N ASN A 220 -28.87 -10.00 -19.47
CA ASN A 220 -28.69 -8.81 -18.64
C ASN A 220 -28.35 -9.18 -17.20
N SER A 221 -27.42 -8.42 -16.61
CA SER A 221 -27.07 -8.57 -15.20
C SER A 221 -28.21 -8.09 -14.30
N CYS A 222 -28.45 -8.82 -13.23
CA CYS A 222 -29.45 -8.53 -12.21
C CYS A 222 -28.83 -8.71 -10.83
N SER A 223 -29.24 -7.89 -9.86
CA SER A 223 -28.78 -8.01 -8.48
C SER A 223 -29.79 -7.45 -7.50
N THR A 224 -29.81 -8.00 -6.30
CA THR A 224 -30.65 -7.56 -5.19
C THR A 224 -29.85 -7.69 -3.90
N THR A 225 -29.70 -6.58 -3.19
CA THR A 225 -29.14 -6.58 -1.84
C THR A 225 -30.21 -7.09 -0.88
N ILE A 226 -29.96 -8.25 -0.30
CA ILE A 226 -30.87 -8.89 0.66
C ILE A 226 -30.57 -8.45 2.09
N THR A 227 -29.34 -8.01 2.38
CA THR A 227 -29.03 -7.42 3.68
C THR A 227 -28.02 -6.31 3.49
N GLU A 228 -28.35 -5.13 3.97
CA GLU A 228 -27.42 -4.01 4.03
C GLU A 228 -26.73 -3.98 5.39
N GLN A 229 -25.43 -3.70 5.41
CA GLN A 229 -24.67 -3.42 6.62
C GLN A 229 -24.82 -4.52 7.70
N PHE A 230 -24.69 -5.77 7.27
CA PHE A 230 -24.62 -6.90 8.17
C PHE A 230 -23.33 -6.84 9.00
N THR A 231 -23.47 -6.60 10.30
CA THR A 231 -22.37 -6.64 11.25
C THR A 231 -22.09 -8.08 11.67
N ARG A 232 -20.86 -8.54 11.42
CA ARG A 232 -20.38 -9.82 11.94
C ARG A 232 -20.06 -9.71 13.42
N SER A 233 -20.20 -10.81 14.15
CA SER A 233 -19.72 -10.89 15.53
C SER A 233 -18.18 -10.90 15.57
N ASP A 234 -17.62 -10.55 16.73
CA ASP A 234 -16.17 -10.36 16.90
C ASP A 234 -15.34 -11.62 16.63
N ASP A 235 -15.92 -12.80 16.84
CA ASP A 235 -15.30 -14.11 16.60
C ASP A 235 -15.12 -14.44 15.11
N PHE A 236 -15.71 -13.66 14.20
CA PHE A 236 -15.49 -13.79 12.75
C PHE A 236 -14.21 -13.12 12.28
N TYR A 237 -13.54 -12.33 13.12
CA TYR A 237 -12.33 -11.61 12.74
C TYR A 237 -11.07 -12.27 13.33
N PRO A 238 -9.94 -12.29 12.60
CA PRO A 238 -8.67 -12.74 13.14
C PRO A 238 -8.18 -11.81 14.25
N SER A 239 -7.19 -12.27 15.01
CA SER A 239 -6.57 -11.50 16.09
C SER A 239 -6.07 -10.14 15.60
N ALA A 240 -6.27 -9.10 16.43
CA ALA A 240 -5.70 -7.77 16.22
C ALA A 240 -4.16 -7.76 16.34
N GLU A 241 -3.60 -8.71 17.11
CA GLU A 241 -2.16 -8.89 17.24
C GLU A 241 -1.53 -9.37 15.92
N LEU A 242 -0.51 -8.66 15.46
CA LEU A 242 0.21 -8.93 14.23
C LEU A 242 1.52 -9.66 14.53
N SER A 243 1.70 -10.84 13.95
CA SER A 243 2.94 -11.61 14.09
C SER A 243 3.98 -11.19 13.06
N ILE A 244 5.16 -10.80 13.53
CA ILE A 244 6.31 -10.46 12.67
C ILE A 244 7.21 -11.71 12.55
N PRO A 245 7.46 -12.25 11.35
CA PRO A 245 8.31 -13.42 11.20
C PRO A 245 9.78 -13.06 11.44
N ASN A 246 10.59 -14.05 11.84
CA ASN A 246 12.00 -13.83 12.20
C ASN A 246 12.83 -13.20 11.07
N ASN A 247 12.52 -13.50 9.81
CA ASN A 247 13.21 -12.91 8.66
C ASN A 247 12.79 -11.46 8.35
N ALA A 248 11.79 -10.91 9.04
CA ALA A 248 11.38 -9.51 8.93
C ALA A 248 12.10 -8.58 9.91
N ILE A 249 12.83 -9.12 10.89
CA ILE A 249 13.50 -8.32 11.92
C ILE A 249 14.68 -7.55 11.29
N PRO A 250 14.67 -6.20 11.31
CA PRO A 250 15.69 -5.41 10.63
C PRO A 250 17.00 -5.38 11.42
N ASN A 251 18.12 -5.44 10.69
CA ASN A 251 19.44 -5.12 11.21
C ASN A 251 19.79 -3.65 10.93
N MET A 252 19.53 -2.79 11.91
CA MET A 252 19.75 -1.33 11.81
C MET A 252 21.24 -0.95 11.64
N ASP A 253 22.18 -1.88 11.80
CA ASP A 253 23.62 -1.64 11.63
C ASP A 253 24.12 -1.99 10.22
N LYS A 254 23.31 -2.68 9.40
CA LYS A 254 23.73 -3.27 8.12
C LYS A 254 24.29 -2.26 7.11
N TYR A 255 23.79 -1.03 7.12
CA TYR A 255 24.22 0.04 6.22
C TYR A 255 24.98 1.18 6.92
N LYS A 256 25.19 1.12 8.25
CA LYS A 256 25.91 2.17 9.01
C LYS A 256 27.31 2.55 8.48
N PRO A 257 28.06 1.67 7.78
CA PRO A 257 29.33 2.10 7.18
C PRO A 257 29.20 3.19 6.11
N PHE A 258 28.00 3.41 5.56
CA PHE A 258 27.77 4.49 4.62
C PHE A 258 27.54 5.82 5.34
N SER A 259 28.20 6.88 4.86
CA SER A 259 27.94 8.27 5.26
C SER A 259 27.31 9.00 4.10
N MET A 260 26.05 9.37 4.24
CA MET A 260 25.30 10.05 3.17
C MET A 260 25.75 11.51 3.02
N PRO A 261 25.99 11.99 1.78
CA PRO A 261 26.26 13.40 1.49
C PRO A 261 25.13 14.33 1.94
N SER A 262 25.44 15.62 2.04
CA SER A 262 24.43 16.65 2.32
C SER A 262 23.43 16.79 1.15
N PRO A 263 22.21 17.27 1.40
CA PRO A 263 21.21 17.52 0.36
C PRO A 263 21.73 18.41 -0.77
N THR A 264 21.32 18.12 -2.01
CA THR A 264 21.78 18.82 -3.22
C THR A 264 20.61 19.45 -3.98
N ALA A 265 20.91 20.39 -4.89
CA ALA A 265 19.95 20.95 -5.82
C ALA A 265 19.27 19.88 -6.71
N GLN A 266 20.01 18.83 -7.09
CA GLN A 266 19.51 17.72 -7.88
C GLN A 266 18.45 16.93 -7.11
N GLY A 267 18.75 16.54 -5.87
CA GLY A 267 17.77 15.88 -4.99
C GLY A 267 16.54 16.75 -4.74
N LEU A 268 16.72 18.07 -4.60
CA LEU A 268 15.61 18.98 -4.36
C LEU A 268 14.66 19.03 -5.54
N PHE A 269 15.21 19.12 -6.74
CA PHE A 269 14.41 19.17 -7.96
C PHE A 269 13.57 17.90 -8.13
N LEU A 270 14.17 16.72 -7.88
CA LEU A 270 13.49 15.43 -7.97
C LEU A 270 12.44 15.22 -6.87
N ALA A 271 12.68 15.71 -5.66
CA ALA A 271 11.72 15.60 -4.55
C ALA A 271 10.47 16.48 -4.71
N THR A 272 10.51 17.47 -5.61
CA THR A 272 9.47 18.50 -5.76
C THR A 272 8.86 18.56 -7.16
N SER A 273 9.24 17.64 -8.06
CA SER A 273 8.71 17.51 -9.41
C SER A 273 8.33 16.08 -9.71
N GLN A 274 7.41 15.87 -10.64
CA GLN A 274 7.11 14.57 -11.22
C GLN A 274 7.26 14.59 -12.74
N SER A 275 7.56 13.47 -13.36
CA SER A 275 7.61 13.31 -14.82
C SER A 275 6.61 12.27 -15.29
N ASN A 276 5.93 12.55 -16.40
CA ASN A 276 5.08 11.59 -17.12
C ASN A 276 5.91 10.77 -18.14
N TYR A 277 7.15 10.41 -17.78
CA TYR A 277 8.07 9.57 -18.56
C TYR A 277 8.77 10.25 -19.76
N ASP A 278 8.28 11.38 -20.27
CA ASP A 278 8.85 12.12 -21.42
C ASP A 278 9.80 13.29 -21.02
N ASP A 279 10.56 13.15 -19.93
CA ASP A 279 11.48 14.18 -19.38
C ASP A 279 10.89 15.57 -19.06
N ASN A 280 9.58 15.73 -19.22
CA ASN A 280 8.85 16.94 -18.88
C ASN A 280 8.50 16.91 -17.39
N TYR A 281 9.41 17.45 -16.57
CA TYR A 281 9.20 17.59 -15.13
C TYR A 281 8.14 18.66 -14.83
N GLN A 282 7.02 18.21 -14.29
CA GLN A 282 5.82 18.97 -13.96
C GLN A 282 5.68 19.16 -12.45
N LYS A 283 4.75 20.04 -12.09
CA LYS A 283 4.31 20.22 -10.71
C LYS A 283 3.67 18.94 -10.18
N VAL A 284 3.70 18.80 -8.87
CA VAL A 284 3.09 17.69 -8.13
C VAL A 284 1.85 18.17 -7.41
N PHE A 285 0.98 17.23 -7.07
CA PHE A 285 -0.22 17.50 -6.29
C PHE A 285 0.00 17.10 -4.83
N VAL A 286 -0.12 18.06 -3.92
CA VAL A 286 0.03 17.86 -2.46
C VAL A 286 -1.03 18.71 -1.76
N ASN A 287 -1.75 18.15 -0.78
CA ASN A 287 -2.76 18.89 0.00
C ASN A 287 -3.81 19.63 -0.85
N ASN A 288 -4.37 18.96 -1.86
CA ASN A 288 -5.35 19.54 -2.78
C ASN A 288 -4.83 20.73 -3.62
N SER A 289 -3.51 20.93 -3.67
CA SER A 289 -2.85 22.03 -4.38
C SER A 289 -1.80 21.50 -5.34
N GLU A 290 -1.69 22.14 -6.50
CA GLU A 290 -0.65 21.84 -7.49
C GLU A 290 0.51 22.84 -7.37
N GLY A 291 1.73 22.33 -7.26
CA GLY A 291 2.92 23.15 -7.10
C GLY A 291 4.20 22.34 -7.08
N TYR A 292 5.32 23.02 -6.86
CA TYR A 292 6.60 22.36 -6.64
C TYR A 292 6.77 22.06 -5.15
N PHE A 293 5.95 21.13 -4.65
CA PHE A 293 5.87 20.79 -3.24
C PHE A 293 6.61 19.50 -2.94
N VAL A 294 7.13 19.39 -1.71
CA VAL A 294 7.61 18.10 -1.19
C VAL A 294 6.45 17.32 -0.58
N ARG A 295 6.39 16.01 -0.87
CA ARG A 295 5.48 15.08 -0.20
C ARG A 295 6.27 14.29 0.84
N LYS A 296 5.96 14.49 2.12
CA LYS A 296 6.64 13.82 3.24
C LYS A 296 5.61 13.09 4.11
N PRO A 297 5.82 11.79 4.42
CA PRO A 297 4.95 11.08 5.36
C PRO A 297 5.03 11.68 6.77
N PRO A 298 4.10 11.32 7.68
CA PRO A 298 4.25 11.64 9.09
C PRO A 298 5.56 11.07 9.65
N SER A 299 6.04 11.64 10.76
CA SER A 299 7.31 11.24 11.38
C SER A 299 7.32 9.80 11.89
N THR A 300 6.13 9.23 12.19
CA THR A 300 5.98 7.85 12.68
C THR A 300 5.23 6.99 11.65
N ILE A 301 5.88 5.92 11.20
CA ILE A 301 5.34 4.92 10.29
C ILE A 301 5.36 3.55 10.98
N ARG A 302 4.22 2.88 10.97
CA ARG A 302 4.04 1.51 11.46
C ARG A 302 3.46 0.69 10.33
N VAL A 303 4.29 -0.20 9.79
CA VAL A 303 3.96 -0.99 8.61
C VAL A 303 3.22 -2.27 9.02
N GLY A 304 2.13 -2.59 8.33
CA GLY A 304 1.43 -3.87 8.45
C GLY A 304 1.20 -4.50 7.07
N LEU A 305 1.35 -5.82 6.95
CA LEU A 305 1.17 -6.56 5.70
C LEU A 305 -0.06 -7.45 5.82
N PHE A 306 -0.93 -7.43 4.81
CA PHE A 306 -2.23 -8.11 4.84
C PHE A 306 -2.53 -8.83 3.52
N GLY A 307 -3.27 -9.94 3.61
CA GLY A 307 -3.69 -10.75 2.46
C GLY A 307 -2.74 -11.91 2.16
N ASP A 308 -2.45 -12.13 0.87
CA ASP A 308 -1.65 -13.25 0.37
C ASP A 308 -0.14 -13.00 0.56
N VAL A 309 0.26 -12.69 1.79
CA VAL A 309 1.62 -12.27 2.16
C VAL A 309 2.58 -13.46 2.13
N LYS A 310 3.73 -13.28 1.49
CA LYS A 310 4.82 -14.25 1.42
C LYS A 310 6.01 -13.81 2.26
N SER A 311 6.89 -14.78 2.54
CA SER A 311 8.11 -14.55 3.31
C SER A 311 9.01 -13.46 2.70
N GLU A 312 9.05 -13.38 1.37
CA GLU A 312 9.88 -12.44 0.61
C GLU A 312 9.36 -11.00 0.64
N ASP A 313 8.06 -10.81 0.89
CA ASP A 313 7.43 -9.49 1.03
C ASP A 313 7.93 -8.81 2.30
N TYR A 314 7.99 -9.58 3.40
CA TYR A 314 8.59 -9.15 4.67
C TYR A 314 10.07 -8.80 4.53
N GLU A 315 10.85 -9.62 3.81
CA GLU A 315 12.27 -9.34 3.56
C GLU A 315 12.47 -8.05 2.77
N THR A 316 11.60 -7.78 1.81
CA THR A 316 11.65 -6.57 0.99
C THR A 316 11.44 -5.33 1.85
N ILE A 317 10.40 -5.29 2.68
CA ILE A 317 10.18 -4.15 3.58
C ILE A 317 11.27 -4.04 4.65
N ARG A 318 11.70 -5.16 5.25
CA ARG A 318 12.83 -5.17 6.19
C ARG A 318 14.05 -4.51 5.56
N ASP A 319 14.41 -4.90 4.34
CA ASP A 319 15.58 -4.36 3.63
C ASP A 319 15.50 -2.83 3.50
N TYR A 320 14.32 -2.28 3.23
CA TYR A 320 14.15 -0.83 3.14
C TYR A 320 14.07 -0.13 4.49
N ILE A 321 13.57 -0.76 5.55
CA ILE A 321 13.71 -0.23 6.92
C ILE A 321 15.20 -0.11 7.29
N GLU A 322 16.02 -1.09 6.94
CA GLU A 322 17.48 -1.05 7.15
C GLU A 322 18.18 0.05 6.33
N VAL A 323 17.70 0.31 5.10
CA VAL A 323 18.20 1.42 4.25
C VAL A 323 17.82 2.78 4.85
N LEU A 324 16.56 2.93 5.26
CA LEU A 324 16.02 4.17 5.83
C LEU A 324 16.72 4.52 7.15
N ALA A 325 17.22 3.54 7.91
CA ALA A 325 18.03 3.78 9.11
C ALA A 325 19.28 4.66 8.87
N VAL A 326 19.75 4.76 7.62
CA VAL A 326 20.92 5.56 7.23
C VAL A 326 20.53 6.75 6.33
N VAL A 327 19.57 6.54 5.44
CA VAL A 327 19.14 7.56 4.46
C VAL A 327 18.16 8.56 5.08
N ALA A 328 17.37 8.13 6.05
CA ALA A 328 16.33 8.91 6.73
C ALA A 328 16.35 8.62 8.25
N PRO A 329 17.45 8.94 8.96
CA PRO A 329 17.67 8.48 10.34
C PRO A 329 16.66 9.05 11.36
N ASP A 330 16.00 10.16 11.04
CA ASP A 330 14.98 10.78 11.89
C ASP A 330 13.55 10.22 11.63
N LEU A 331 13.39 9.34 10.64
CA LEU A 331 12.11 8.68 10.36
C LEU A 331 11.90 7.53 11.35
N ASP A 332 10.89 7.65 12.22
CA ASP A 332 10.47 6.58 13.11
C ASP A 332 9.63 5.55 12.34
N ILE A 333 10.30 4.61 11.66
CA ILE A 333 9.67 3.52 10.92
C ILE A 333 9.94 2.16 11.58
N ALA A 334 8.88 1.40 11.79
CA ALA A 334 8.95 0.03 12.32
C ALA A 334 7.77 -0.82 11.84
N TRP A 335 7.81 -2.11 12.15
CA TRP A 335 6.65 -2.99 12.06
C TRP A 335 5.62 -2.64 13.14
N ALA A 336 4.34 -2.71 12.80
CA ALA A 336 3.24 -2.73 13.77
C ALA A 336 3.14 -4.11 14.43
N ASN A 337 2.82 -4.16 15.72
CA ASN A 337 2.52 -5.41 16.43
C ASN A 337 1.02 -5.57 16.70
N ASP A 338 0.23 -4.54 16.44
CA ASP A 338 -1.23 -4.55 16.54
C ASP A 338 -1.84 -3.72 15.42
N ILE A 339 -3.04 -4.11 14.94
CA ILE A 339 -3.76 -3.41 13.88
C ILE A 339 -3.98 -1.92 14.18
N SER A 340 -4.16 -1.55 15.46
CA SER A 340 -4.38 -0.16 15.90
C SER A 340 -3.14 0.72 15.78
N GLU A 341 -1.94 0.12 15.69
CA GLU A 341 -0.69 0.85 15.49
C GLU A 341 -0.45 1.17 14.01
N VAL A 342 -1.07 0.43 13.08
CA VAL A 342 -0.75 0.48 11.65
C VAL A 342 -1.07 1.86 11.06
N THR A 343 -0.05 2.53 10.54
CA THR A 343 -0.20 3.80 9.82
C THR A 343 0.13 3.71 8.33
N LEU A 344 0.73 2.60 7.90
CA LEU A 344 0.95 2.25 6.49
C LEU A 344 0.64 0.76 6.27
N PRO A 345 -0.63 0.41 6.01
CA PRO A 345 -0.98 -0.95 5.59
C PRO A 345 -0.54 -1.20 4.14
N ILE A 346 -0.07 -2.42 3.89
CA ILE A 346 0.32 -2.94 2.58
C ILE A 346 -0.51 -4.19 2.32
N HIS A 347 -1.31 -4.16 1.26
CA HIS A 347 -2.24 -5.22 0.89
C HIS A 347 -1.71 -5.99 -0.31
N LEU A 348 -1.46 -7.28 -0.11
CA LEU A 348 -1.10 -8.25 -1.13
C LEU A 348 -2.38 -8.99 -1.50
N LEU A 349 -2.92 -8.69 -2.68
CA LEU A 349 -4.24 -9.11 -3.11
C LEU A 349 -4.18 -10.00 -4.33
N SER A 350 -5.09 -10.96 -4.40
CA SER A 350 -5.51 -11.58 -5.65
C SER A 350 -6.71 -10.79 -6.21
N CYS A 351 -6.58 -10.14 -7.38
CA CYS A 351 -7.69 -9.38 -7.93
C CYS A 351 -8.81 -10.32 -8.40
N THR A 352 -10.03 -10.07 -7.93
CA THR A 352 -11.22 -10.80 -8.37
C THR A 352 -12.04 -9.96 -9.33
N GLU A 353 -12.86 -10.61 -10.16
CA GLU A 353 -13.83 -9.91 -11.02
C GLU A 353 -14.71 -8.95 -10.20
N LEU A 354 -15.17 -9.39 -9.02
CA LEU A 354 -15.99 -8.56 -8.13
C LEU A 354 -15.26 -7.29 -7.67
N ILE A 355 -13.97 -7.39 -7.30
CA ILE A 355 -13.16 -6.20 -6.96
C ILE A 355 -13.02 -5.27 -8.16
N ASN A 356 -12.72 -5.83 -9.34
CA ASN A 356 -12.52 -5.06 -10.57
C ASN A 356 -13.80 -4.30 -11.00
N GLU A 357 -14.95 -4.96 -10.90
CA GLU A 357 -16.26 -4.42 -11.27
C GLU A 357 -16.78 -3.34 -10.31
N THR A 358 -16.40 -3.40 -9.03
CA THR A 358 -17.07 -2.59 -7.98
C THR A 358 -16.17 -1.61 -7.23
N ALA A 359 -14.91 -1.95 -7.00
CA ALA A 359 -14.05 -1.24 -6.07
C ALA A 359 -12.84 -0.59 -6.76
N ASP A 360 -12.23 -1.31 -7.69
CA ASP A 360 -10.98 -0.89 -8.32
C ASP A 360 -10.79 -1.53 -9.69
N GLN A 361 -11.19 -0.80 -10.73
CA GLN A 361 -10.96 -1.19 -12.13
C GLN A 361 -9.46 -1.38 -12.46
N TYR A 362 -8.55 -0.82 -11.66
CA TYR A 362 -7.11 -0.94 -11.85
C TYR A 362 -6.51 -2.16 -11.11
N CYS A 363 -7.29 -2.86 -10.30
CA CYS A 363 -6.94 -4.18 -9.78
C CYS A 363 -7.04 -5.18 -10.95
N ASN A 364 -5.99 -5.26 -11.75
CA ASN A 364 -5.96 -6.02 -12.99
C ASN A 364 -5.94 -7.53 -12.71
N THR A 365 -6.98 -8.24 -13.13
CA THR A 365 -7.06 -9.72 -13.02
C THR A 365 -6.15 -10.45 -14.02
N SER A 366 -5.61 -9.73 -15.00
CA SER A 366 -4.81 -10.28 -16.11
C SER A 366 -3.31 -9.99 -16.00
N GLY A 367 -2.85 -9.33 -14.93
CA GLY A 367 -1.43 -9.04 -14.77
C GLY A 367 -1.07 -8.19 -13.55
N PRO A 368 0.23 -8.05 -13.28
CA PRO A 368 0.71 -7.35 -12.09
C PRO A 368 0.25 -5.90 -12.05
N SER A 369 -0.22 -5.47 -10.88
CA SER A 369 -0.53 -4.06 -10.61
C SER A 369 -0.07 -3.64 -9.23
N GLY A 370 0.28 -2.37 -9.09
CA GLY A 370 0.66 -1.72 -7.84
C GLY A 370 0.03 -0.34 -7.76
N SER A 371 -0.23 0.14 -6.55
CA SER A 371 -0.49 1.55 -6.31
C SER A 371 -0.27 1.89 -4.85
N PHE A 372 0.37 3.02 -4.60
CA PHE A 372 0.26 3.75 -3.35
C PHE A 372 -0.89 4.76 -3.44
N SER A 373 -1.86 4.63 -2.55
CA SER A 373 -2.86 5.68 -2.30
C SER A 373 -2.30 6.60 -1.23
N ASP A 374 -2.01 7.85 -1.56
CA ASP A 374 -1.86 8.87 -0.53
C ASP A 374 -3.24 9.28 0.00
N GLN A 375 -3.30 9.61 1.27
CA GLN A 375 -4.55 10.07 1.88
C GLN A 375 -4.31 11.34 2.68
N TRP A 376 -4.97 12.39 2.22
CA TRP A 376 -4.96 13.70 2.84
C TRP A 376 -6.40 14.03 3.27
N GLY A 377 -6.76 13.78 4.52
CA GLY A 377 -8.09 14.14 5.00
C GLY A 377 -8.43 13.73 6.42
N SER A 378 -9.10 14.63 7.14
CA SER A 378 -9.77 14.37 8.41
C SER A 378 -11.17 13.80 8.11
N ASN A 379 -11.31 12.50 7.88
CA ASN A 379 -12.57 11.71 7.89
C ASN A 379 -12.34 10.22 7.56
N ASN A 380 -11.10 9.73 7.65
CA ASN A 380 -10.81 8.31 7.44
C ASN A 380 -11.27 7.48 8.64
N LEU A 381 -11.64 6.23 8.38
CA LEU A 381 -12.01 5.27 9.44
C LEU A 381 -10.79 4.83 10.23
N ALA A 382 -9.63 4.80 9.58
CA ALA A 382 -8.34 4.56 10.20
C ALA A 382 -7.44 5.78 10.03
N PRO A 383 -6.77 6.25 11.12
CA PRO A 383 -5.71 7.23 10.99
C PRO A 383 -4.53 6.59 10.26
N GLY A 384 -3.96 7.26 9.25
CA GLY A 384 -2.83 6.73 8.51
C GLY A 384 -2.35 7.65 7.42
N TRP A 385 -1.18 7.31 6.88
CA TRP A 385 -0.54 8.06 5.80
C TRP A 385 -1.18 7.77 4.42
N GLY A 386 -1.68 6.56 4.27
CA GLY A 386 -2.08 5.99 2.99
C GLY A 386 -1.91 4.49 3.04
N PHE A 387 -2.09 3.82 1.91
CA PHE A 387 -1.92 2.38 1.82
C PHE A 387 -1.29 1.96 0.50
N ILE A 388 -0.61 0.82 0.52
CA ILE A 388 -0.08 0.19 -0.69
C ILE A 388 -0.99 -0.98 -1.05
N ARG A 389 -1.35 -1.09 -2.33
CA ARG A 389 -2.02 -2.26 -2.88
C ARG A 389 -1.16 -2.86 -3.97
N ILE A 390 -0.94 -4.17 -3.88
CA ILE A 390 -0.20 -4.94 -4.89
C ILE A 390 -1.04 -6.14 -5.25
N SER A 391 -1.17 -6.40 -6.55
CA SER A 391 -1.85 -7.58 -7.04
C SER A 391 -1.03 -8.38 -8.04
N ASP A 392 -1.32 -9.68 -8.07
CA ASP A 392 -1.02 -10.61 -9.17
C ASP A 392 0.40 -10.50 -9.73
N GLN A 393 1.39 -10.80 -8.88
CA GLN A 393 2.81 -10.72 -9.18
C GLN A 393 3.41 -12.11 -9.47
N PRO A 394 3.34 -12.64 -10.71
CA PRO A 394 3.76 -14.00 -11.04
C PRO A 394 5.26 -14.26 -10.79
N TYR A 395 6.07 -13.20 -10.75
CA TYR A 395 7.51 -13.26 -10.53
C TYR A 395 7.95 -12.71 -9.16
N GLY A 396 7.01 -12.60 -8.21
CA GLY A 396 7.24 -12.03 -6.88
C GLY A 396 6.97 -10.53 -6.83
N SER A 397 6.56 -10.04 -5.66
CA SER A 397 6.11 -8.65 -5.47
C SER A 397 7.24 -7.63 -5.42
N ARG A 398 8.49 -8.07 -5.20
CA ARG A 398 9.60 -7.23 -4.76
C ARG A 398 9.81 -5.97 -5.62
N HIS A 399 9.68 -6.09 -6.95
CA HIS A 399 9.81 -4.96 -7.86
C HIS A 399 8.72 -3.92 -7.59
N THR A 400 7.45 -4.32 -7.67
CA THR A 400 6.30 -3.44 -7.45
C THR A 400 6.28 -2.91 -6.02
N LEU A 401 6.55 -3.76 -5.03
CA LEU A 401 6.60 -3.36 -3.63
C LEU A 401 7.68 -2.32 -3.35
N THR A 402 8.87 -2.46 -3.95
CA THR A 402 9.91 -1.44 -3.89
C THR A 402 9.43 -0.11 -4.46
N HIS A 403 8.76 -0.15 -5.60
CA HIS A 403 8.25 1.03 -6.29
C HIS A 403 7.20 1.75 -5.44
N GLU A 404 6.13 1.04 -5.05
CA GLU A 404 5.05 1.64 -4.26
C GLU A 404 5.54 2.09 -2.87
N PHE A 405 6.50 1.39 -2.27
CA PHE A 405 7.12 1.83 -1.03
C PHE A 405 7.94 3.11 -1.20
N GLY A 406 8.57 3.31 -2.37
CA GLY A 406 9.20 4.58 -2.74
C GLY A 406 8.20 5.73 -2.75
N HIS A 407 7.02 5.53 -3.35
CA HIS A 407 5.94 6.51 -3.29
C HIS A 407 5.48 6.80 -1.87
N ALA A 408 5.35 5.77 -1.03
CA ALA A 408 5.01 5.94 0.37
C ALA A 408 6.07 6.76 1.14
N MET A 409 7.33 6.68 0.74
CA MET A 409 8.41 7.52 1.30
C MET A 409 8.47 8.93 0.71
N GLY A 410 7.57 9.28 -0.22
CA GLY A 410 7.45 10.62 -0.79
C GLY A 410 8.00 10.78 -2.20
N LEU A 411 8.56 9.72 -2.80
CA LEU A 411 9.10 9.80 -4.15
C LEU A 411 8.01 10.00 -5.21
N TRP A 412 8.39 10.69 -6.28
CA TRP A 412 7.60 10.93 -7.48
C TRP A 412 8.24 10.22 -8.67
N HIS A 413 7.43 9.91 -9.70
CA HIS A 413 7.97 9.43 -10.97
C HIS A 413 8.94 10.45 -11.56
N SER A 414 10.02 9.96 -12.15
CA SER A 414 11.08 10.75 -12.77
C SER A 414 11.34 10.27 -14.20
N GLY A 415 11.99 11.11 -15.00
CA GLY A 415 12.49 10.73 -16.33
C GLY A 415 13.83 9.97 -16.28
N ILE A 416 14.32 9.61 -15.09
CA ILE A 416 15.67 9.02 -14.94
C ILE A 416 15.59 7.51 -15.12
N ASP A 417 16.24 7.02 -16.18
CA ASP A 417 16.39 5.60 -16.46
C ASP A 417 17.08 4.82 -15.33
N ASN A 418 16.73 3.53 -15.20
CA ASN A 418 17.34 2.60 -14.25
C ASN A 418 17.19 3.01 -12.77
N THR A 419 16.19 3.82 -12.46
CA THR A 419 15.75 4.14 -11.10
C THR A 419 14.44 3.44 -10.81
N SER A 420 14.08 3.28 -9.53
CA SER A 420 12.79 2.70 -9.17
C SER A 420 11.64 3.59 -9.62
N MET A 421 11.83 4.90 -9.59
CA MET A 421 10.84 5.88 -10.01
C MET A 421 10.93 6.25 -11.50
N GLY A 422 11.77 5.56 -12.27
CA GLY A 422 12.05 5.89 -13.66
C GLY A 422 10.94 5.47 -14.65
N PRO A 423 11.16 5.70 -15.94
CA PRO A 423 10.26 5.28 -17.01
C PRO A 423 9.92 3.78 -16.97
N PRO A 424 8.68 3.35 -17.28
CA PRO A 424 8.25 1.95 -17.15
C PRO A 424 9.12 0.93 -17.88
N ASN A 425 9.71 1.31 -19.02
CA ASN A 425 10.56 0.45 -19.85
C ASN A 425 12.00 0.28 -19.31
N THR A 426 12.45 1.13 -18.40
CA THR A 426 13.79 1.12 -17.80
C THR A 426 13.76 1.08 -16.28
N GLN A 427 12.56 0.91 -15.69
CA GLN A 427 12.34 0.94 -14.26
C GLN A 427 13.12 -0.16 -13.53
N ALA A 428 13.80 0.21 -12.45
CA ALA A 428 14.54 -0.71 -11.60
C ALA A 428 13.69 -1.26 -10.45
N GLY A 429 13.94 -2.52 -10.06
CA GLY A 429 13.31 -3.14 -8.89
C GLY A 429 14.01 -2.83 -7.55
N TYR A 430 14.84 -1.79 -7.50
CA TYR A 430 15.61 -1.34 -6.34
C TYR A 430 15.72 0.19 -6.35
N TRP A 431 15.89 0.83 -5.20
CA TRP A 431 16.20 2.26 -5.13
C TRP A 431 17.63 2.53 -5.60
N ALA A 432 17.76 3.28 -6.69
CA ALA A 432 19.02 3.73 -7.24
C ALA A 432 19.51 5.01 -6.56
N ALA A 433 20.69 5.51 -6.96
CA ALA A 433 21.32 6.69 -6.36
C ALA A 433 20.39 7.91 -6.29
N HIS A 434 19.65 8.20 -7.36
CA HIS A 434 18.70 9.31 -7.42
C HIS A 434 17.49 9.13 -6.50
N ASP A 435 16.97 7.91 -6.38
CA ASP A 435 15.89 7.58 -5.45
C ASP A 435 16.36 7.83 -4.00
N LEU A 436 17.53 7.27 -3.63
CA LEU A 436 18.09 7.39 -2.28
C LEU A 436 18.39 8.84 -1.89
N MET A 437 19.00 9.61 -2.79
CA MET A 437 19.27 11.03 -2.58
C MET A 437 17.98 11.83 -2.36
N SER A 438 16.93 11.51 -3.13
CA SER A 438 15.63 12.19 -3.00
C SER A 438 14.94 11.84 -1.69
N VAL A 439 14.95 10.55 -1.28
CA VAL A 439 14.46 10.12 0.05
C VAL A 439 15.19 10.87 1.16
N ALA A 440 16.52 10.94 1.12
CA ALA A 440 17.28 11.64 2.16
C ALA A 440 16.92 13.13 2.30
N LEU A 441 16.66 13.80 1.17
CA LEU A 441 16.22 15.18 1.19
C LEU A 441 14.80 15.31 1.77
N ILE A 442 13.86 14.51 1.31
CA ILE A 442 12.46 14.52 1.79
C ILE A 442 12.41 14.34 3.30
N HIS A 443 13.24 13.44 3.83
CA HIS A 443 13.25 13.08 5.24
C HIS A 443 14.18 13.91 6.11
N ASN A 444 14.86 14.92 5.56
CA ASN A 444 15.66 15.85 6.33
C ASN A 444 14.77 16.55 7.41
N PRO A 445 15.27 16.76 8.65
CA PRO A 445 14.49 17.29 9.75
C PRO A 445 14.02 18.74 9.56
N LEU A 446 14.64 19.50 8.66
CA LEU A 446 14.21 20.86 8.30
C LEU A 446 13.02 20.87 7.34
N ILE A 447 12.62 19.71 6.84
CA ILE A 447 11.63 19.55 5.79
C ILE A 447 10.30 19.06 6.34
N THR A 448 9.22 19.69 5.91
CA THR A 448 7.83 19.35 6.25
C THR A 448 7.01 19.21 4.97
N SER A 449 5.98 18.36 5.00
CA SER A 449 5.18 18.12 3.80
C SER A 449 4.43 19.37 3.36
N GLY A 450 4.34 19.59 2.05
CA GLY A 450 3.69 20.76 1.47
C GLY A 450 4.57 22.00 1.37
N GLN A 451 5.80 21.98 1.89
CA GLN A 451 6.76 23.06 1.65
C GLN A 451 7.07 23.21 0.16
N THR A 452 7.24 24.46 -0.28
CA THR A 452 7.66 24.77 -1.64
C THR A 452 9.14 24.50 -1.85
N ARG A 453 9.54 24.31 -3.10
CA ARG A 453 10.94 24.22 -3.50
C ARG A 453 11.80 25.38 -2.97
N GLU A 454 11.30 26.62 -3.05
CA GLU A 454 12.03 27.82 -2.63
C GLU A 454 12.19 27.90 -1.10
N GLU A 455 11.18 27.48 -0.35
CA GLU A 455 11.26 27.36 1.11
C GLU A 455 12.34 26.35 1.50
N ILE A 456 12.40 25.21 0.81
CA ILE A 456 13.39 24.17 1.05
C ILE A 456 14.80 24.62 0.64
N GLN A 457 14.95 25.31 -0.49
CA GLN A 457 16.22 25.93 -0.90
C GLN A 457 16.79 26.80 0.23
N THR A 458 15.93 27.66 0.78
CA THR A 458 16.29 28.56 1.88
C THR A 458 16.65 27.77 3.14
N ALA A 459 15.83 26.79 3.51
CA ALA A 459 16.05 25.98 4.72
C ALA A 459 17.36 25.17 4.67
N LEU A 460 17.73 24.65 3.50
CA LEU A 460 18.92 23.83 3.29
C LEU A 460 20.14 24.61 2.78
N ASN A 461 20.02 25.93 2.59
CA ASN A 461 21.04 26.79 2.01
C ASN A 461 21.56 26.29 0.64
N ILE A 462 20.65 25.80 -0.20
CA ILE A 462 20.94 25.36 -1.57
C ILE A 462 20.92 26.58 -2.49
N GLN A 463 21.95 26.73 -3.33
CA GLN A 463 22.05 27.86 -4.23
C GLN A 463 20.94 27.81 -5.30
N GLY A 464 20.23 28.93 -5.47
CA GLY A 464 19.08 29.01 -6.40
C GLY A 464 19.47 28.77 -7.85
N ASP A 465 20.65 29.25 -8.27
CA ASP A 465 21.17 29.10 -9.64
C ASP A 465 21.36 27.62 -10.03
N ASP A 466 21.73 26.76 -9.08
CA ASP A 466 21.91 25.33 -9.32
C ASP A 466 20.58 24.64 -9.66
N VAL A 467 19.50 25.03 -8.96
CA VAL A 467 18.16 24.48 -9.18
C VAL A 467 17.54 25.04 -10.47
N GLN A 468 17.79 26.32 -10.77
CA GLN A 468 17.39 26.91 -12.04
C GLN A 468 18.09 26.25 -13.23
N GLY A 469 19.34 25.80 -13.05
CA GLY A 469 20.08 25.01 -14.04
C GLY A 469 19.31 23.77 -14.51
N PHE A 470 18.67 23.04 -13.61
CA PHE A 470 17.85 21.87 -13.95
C PHE A 470 16.53 22.24 -14.62
N SER A 471 15.92 23.37 -14.26
CA SER A 471 14.73 23.88 -14.97
C SER A 471 15.04 24.21 -16.44
N ASN A 472 16.23 24.75 -16.69
CA ASN A 472 16.68 25.15 -18.02
C ASN A 472 17.18 23.95 -18.85
N ASN A 473 17.71 22.93 -18.20
CA ASN A 473 18.23 21.73 -18.86
C ASN A 473 17.92 20.46 -18.05
N PRO A 474 16.68 19.94 -18.10
CA PRO A 474 16.29 18.78 -17.30
C PRO A 474 17.12 17.52 -17.55
N ALA A 475 17.74 17.37 -18.72
CA ALA A 475 18.57 16.22 -19.04
C ALA A 475 19.75 16.03 -18.07
N THR A 476 20.25 17.12 -17.45
CA THR A 476 21.34 17.05 -16.46
C THR A 476 20.89 16.47 -15.12
N LEU A 477 19.59 16.29 -14.87
CA LEU A 477 19.08 15.56 -13.70
C LEU A 477 19.53 14.10 -13.71
N SER A 478 19.81 13.53 -14.89
CA SER A 478 20.34 12.17 -15.02
C SER A 478 21.83 12.03 -14.67
N ASN A 479 22.53 13.15 -14.45
CA ASN A 479 23.95 13.13 -14.09
C ASN A 479 24.18 12.28 -12.82
N THR A 480 25.30 11.56 -12.81
CA THR A 480 25.67 10.66 -11.72
C THR A 480 25.76 11.42 -10.39
N PRO A 481 25.02 11.02 -9.34
CA PRO A 481 25.14 11.59 -8.01
C PRO A 481 26.49 11.26 -7.36
N ASP A 482 26.77 11.84 -6.19
CA ASP A 482 27.98 11.57 -5.41
C ASP A 482 28.18 10.06 -5.13
N SER A 483 29.44 9.64 -5.02
CA SER A 483 29.80 8.21 -4.95
C SER A 483 29.12 7.42 -3.83
N PRO A 484 28.86 7.94 -2.62
CA PRO A 484 28.16 7.17 -1.59
C PRO A 484 26.74 6.74 -2.01
N TRP A 485 26.02 7.59 -2.76
CA TRP A 485 24.71 7.24 -3.30
C TRP A 485 24.80 6.12 -4.34
N VAL A 486 25.81 6.21 -5.22
CA VAL A 486 26.06 5.22 -6.27
C VAL A 486 26.45 3.87 -5.67
N GLU A 487 27.37 3.86 -4.71
CA GLU A 487 27.85 2.65 -4.04
C GLU A 487 26.71 1.94 -3.28
N MET A 488 25.86 2.70 -2.59
CA MET A 488 24.70 2.15 -1.91
C MET A 488 23.67 1.61 -2.91
N GLY A 489 23.36 2.35 -3.98
CA GLY A 489 22.47 1.91 -5.05
C GLY A 489 22.94 0.61 -5.72
N GLU A 490 24.23 0.48 -6.04
CA GLU A 490 24.80 -0.75 -6.61
C GLU A 490 24.73 -1.93 -5.62
N LYS A 491 24.85 -1.68 -4.31
CA LYS A 491 24.63 -2.71 -3.29
C LYS A 491 23.18 -3.20 -3.28
N LEU A 492 22.19 -2.29 -3.39
CA LEU A 492 20.77 -2.65 -3.45
C LEU A 492 20.40 -3.36 -4.76
N LYS A 493 20.99 -2.95 -5.88
CA LYS A 493 20.88 -3.64 -7.16
C LYS A 493 21.37 -5.08 -7.08
N LYS A 494 22.55 -5.28 -6.49
CA LYS A 494 23.10 -6.63 -6.29
C LYS A 494 22.16 -7.47 -5.43
N GLN A 495 21.66 -6.92 -4.32
CA GLN A 495 20.72 -7.60 -3.44
C GLN A 495 19.41 -7.98 -4.13
N PHE A 496 18.86 -7.08 -4.95
CA PHE A 496 17.67 -7.37 -5.77
C PHE A 496 17.91 -8.50 -6.76
N ASN A 497 19.02 -8.45 -7.49
CA ASN A 497 19.39 -9.50 -8.45
C ASN A 497 19.62 -10.85 -7.76
N ASP A 498 20.29 -10.86 -6.61
CA ASP A 498 20.52 -12.06 -5.81
C ASP A 498 19.19 -12.65 -5.31
N ALA A 499 18.22 -11.82 -4.92
CA ALA A 499 16.90 -12.26 -4.49
C ALA A 499 16.06 -12.88 -5.63
N ARG A 500 16.18 -12.33 -6.85
CA ARG A 500 15.46 -12.86 -8.04
C ARG A 500 15.97 -14.23 -8.50
N ASN A 501 17.20 -14.58 -8.14
CA ASN A 501 17.84 -15.84 -8.55
C ASN A 501 17.68 -16.98 -7.53
N LYS A 502 16.98 -16.72 -6.41
CA LYS A 502 16.56 -17.75 -5.44
C LYS A 502 15.26 -18.38 -5.92
#